data_AF-A0A9W8NM01-F1
#
_entry.id   AF-A0A9W8NM01-F1
#
_cell.length_a   1.000
_cell.length_b   1.000
_cell.length_c   1.000
_cell.angle_alpha   90.00
_cell.angle_beta   90.00
_cell.angle_gamma   90.00
#
_symmetry.space_group_name_H-M   'P 1'
#
loop_
_entity.id
_entity.type
_entity.pdbx_description
1 polymer ?
#
loop_
_entity_poly.entity_id
_entity_poly.type
_entity_poly.pdbx_seq_one_letter_code
_entity_poly.pdbx_strand_id
1 'polypeptide(L)'
;MRPYNLPFRVGNDICRIDRIRRLLEKRGGDIFIRRILTPGEIRNKTTNRILAPILQNGNKDIGVIDRLDEVNPLKLTRAVEFMAGRFAAKEAVMKAHPGLFLTFQRIIILRDIGYLHEAQRTREIGEQPATEKAEELAAELNPGDATATATTTTTITRAESSPNAEQWTGPKTQGAPLMAKVFGPSRQDPLYATVSVSHDTDYATAVCVAVDAEALRSIFSYSSHLDSKGARSG
;
A
#
# COMPACT_ATOMS: atom_id res chain seq x y z
N MET A 1 -1.06 38.73 -9.76
CA MET A 1 -1.74 37.81 -8.82
C MET A 1 -0.79 36.65 -8.58
N ARG A 2 -0.28 36.45 -7.35
CA ARG A 2 0.53 35.24 -7.06
C ARG A 2 -0.46 34.07 -6.94
N PRO A 3 -0.22 32.92 -7.58
CA PRO A 3 -1.09 31.76 -7.40
C PRO A 3 -1.11 31.40 -5.91
N TYR A 4 -2.30 31.19 -5.36
CA TYR A 4 -2.46 30.67 -4.01
C TYR A 4 -1.85 29.26 -3.98
N ASN A 5 -0.74 29.11 -3.27
CA ASN A 5 -0.16 27.80 -2.99
C ASN A 5 -1.04 27.12 -1.93
N LEU A 6 -2.08 26.41 -2.37
CA LEU A 6 -2.85 25.57 -1.49
C LEU A 6 -1.96 24.43 -0.96
N PRO A 7 -2.10 24.02 0.31
CA PRO A 7 -1.27 22.96 0.90
C PRO A 7 -1.64 21.56 0.41
N PHE A 8 -2.36 21.45 -0.71
CA PHE A 8 -2.79 20.20 -1.28
C PHE A 8 -2.68 20.19 -2.80
N ARG A 9 -2.36 19.02 -3.34
CA ARG A 9 -2.36 18.70 -4.76
C ARG A 9 -3.46 17.71 -5.07
N VAL A 10 -4.06 17.89 -6.24
CA VAL A 10 -5.10 17.01 -6.76
C VAL A 10 -4.57 16.33 -8.00
N GLY A 11 -4.80 15.03 -8.09
CA GLY A 11 -4.62 14.26 -9.31
C GLY A 11 -5.91 13.55 -9.68
N ASN A 12 -6.24 13.52 -10.96
CA ASN A 12 -7.43 12.87 -11.49
C ASN A 12 -7.07 11.93 -12.64
N ASP A 13 -7.82 10.85 -12.78
CA ASP A 13 -7.68 9.95 -13.92
C ASP A 13 -9.02 9.32 -14.33
N ILE A 14 -9.15 9.05 -15.63
CA ILE A 14 -10.27 8.34 -16.23
C ILE A 14 -9.74 7.21 -17.11
N CYS A 15 -10.20 5.99 -16.86
CA CYS A 15 -9.69 4.77 -17.47
C CYS A 15 -10.83 4.00 -18.14
N ARG A 16 -10.73 3.77 -19.46
CA ARG A 16 -11.68 2.92 -20.21
C ARG A 16 -11.60 1.47 -19.73
N ILE A 17 -12.70 0.93 -19.22
CA ILE A 17 -12.81 -0.46 -18.75
C ILE A 17 -12.49 -1.43 -19.88
N ASP A 18 -13.02 -1.19 -21.09
CA ASP A 18 -12.74 -2.02 -22.27
C ASP A 18 -11.27 -2.06 -22.69
N ARG A 19 -10.52 -0.97 -22.45
CA ARG A 19 -9.08 -0.96 -22.73
C ARG A 19 -8.37 -1.92 -21.79
N ILE A 20 -8.76 -1.94 -20.52
CA ILE A 20 -8.21 -2.85 -19.52
C ILE A 20 -8.59 -4.29 -19.82
N ARG A 21 -9.84 -4.54 -20.24
CA ARG A 21 -10.30 -5.86 -20.70
C ARG A 21 -9.38 -6.42 -21.78
N ARG A 22 -9.17 -5.66 -22.86
CA ARG A 22 -8.27 -6.06 -23.96
C ARG A 22 -6.82 -6.26 -23.54
N LEU A 23 -6.34 -5.56 -22.52
CA LEU A 23 -4.98 -5.78 -21.99
C LEU A 23 -4.87 -7.06 -21.17
N LEU A 24 -5.93 -7.40 -20.43
CA LEU A 24 -5.97 -8.60 -19.58
C LEU A 24 -6.21 -9.88 -20.39
N GLU A 25 -6.93 -9.78 -21.51
CA GLU A 25 -7.21 -10.91 -22.42
C GLU A 25 -6.02 -11.25 -23.34
N LYS A 26 -5.06 -10.33 -23.53
CA LYS A 26 -3.85 -10.59 -24.32
C LYS A 26 -2.93 -11.62 -23.65
N ARG A 27 -2.12 -12.31 -24.47
CA ARG A 27 -0.99 -13.12 -23.98
C ARG A 27 -0.07 -12.23 -23.13
N GLY A 28 0.03 -12.53 -21.83
CA GLY A 28 0.75 -11.70 -20.85
C GLY A 28 -0.11 -10.71 -20.05
N GLY A 29 -1.44 -10.88 -19.98
CA GLY A 29 -2.30 -10.06 -19.12
C GLY A 29 -1.90 -10.12 -17.63
N ASP A 30 -1.31 -11.22 -17.18
CA ASP A 30 -0.74 -11.38 -15.84
C ASP A 30 0.50 -10.48 -15.62
N ILE A 31 1.31 -10.23 -16.66
CA ILE A 31 2.42 -9.27 -16.63
C ILE A 31 1.88 -7.86 -16.41
N PHE A 32 0.77 -7.50 -17.07
CA PHE A 32 0.10 -6.22 -16.83
C PHE A 32 -0.35 -6.09 -15.37
N ILE A 33 -0.98 -7.12 -14.80
CA ILE A 33 -1.36 -7.14 -13.37
C ILE A 33 -0.13 -6.92 -12.49
N ARG A 34 0.96 -7.66 -12.72
CA ARG A 34 2.20 -7.56 -11.93
C ARG A 34 2.91 -6.23 -12.11
N ARG A 35 2.69 -5.52 -13.21
CA ARG A 35 3.20 -4.15 -13.43
C ARG A 35 2.42 -3.14 -12.61
N ILE A 36 1.09 -3.28 -12.53
CA ILE A 36 0.23 -2.32 -11.84
C ILE A 36 0.14 -2.58 -10.33
N LEU A 37 -0.05 -3.84 -9.91
CA LEU A 37 -0.25 -4.18 -8.50
C LEU A 37 1.04 -4.63 -7.83
N THR A 38 1.22 -4.22 -6.58
CA THR A 38 2.33 -4.71 -5.77
C THR A 38 2.15 -6.20 -5.45
N PRO A 39 3.25 -6.93 -5.17
CA PRO A 39 3.14 -8.31 -4.72
C PRO A 39 2.25 -8.47 -3.47
N GLY A 40 2.29 -7.47 -2.56
CA GLY A 40 1.42 -7.44 -1.39
C GLY A 40 -0.07 -7.30 -1.74
N GLU A 41 -0.40 -6.43 -2.70
CA GLU A 41 -1.78 -6.28 -3.20
C GLU A 41 -2.28 -7.57 -3.88
N ILE A 42 -1.44 -8.25 -4.66
CA ILE A 42 -1.79 -9.50 -5.35
C ILE A 42 -2.03 -10.65 -4.36
N ARG A 43 -1.22 -10.73 -3.30
CA ARG A 43 -1.35 -11.77 -2.25
C ARG A 43 -2.55 -11.53 -1.32
N ASN A 44 -3.12 -10.32 -1.29
CA ASN A 44 -4.31 -10.06 -0.48
C ASN A 44 -5.45 -10.99 -0.91
N LYS A 45 -6.08 -11.69 0.06
CA LYS A 45 -7.11 -12.71 -0.19
C LYS A 45 -8.25 -12.21 -1.08
N THR A 46 -8.71 -10.98 -0.84
CA THR A 46 -9.82 -10.37 -1.60
C THR A 46 -9.39 -10.06 -3.03
N THR A 47 -8.23 -9.43 -3.20
CA THR A 47 -7.66 -9.14 -4.54
C THR A 47 -7.42 -10.43 -5.32
N ASN A 48 -6.80 -11.42 -4.68
CA ASN A 48 -6.51 -12.71 -5.30
C ASN A 48 -7.79 -13.40 -5.79
N ARG A 49 -8.87 -13.39 -4.98
CA ARG A 49 -10.17 -13.94 -5.38
C ARG A 49 -10.78 -13.21 -6.58
N ILE A 50 -10.64 -11.89 -6.64
CA ILE A 50 -11.14 -11.08 -7.77
C ILE A 50 -10.35 -11.39 -9.04
N LEU A 51 -9.02 -11.54 -8.93
CA LEU A 51 -8.12 -11.73 -10.08
C LEU A 51 -7.90 -13.20 -10.48
N ALA A 52 -8.44 -14.15 -9.72
CA ALA A 52 -8.31 -15.58 -9.98
C ALA A 52 -8.62 -15.99 -11.44
N PRO A 53 -9.68 -15.46 -12.11
CA PRO A 53 -9.97 -15.80 -13.50
C PRO A 53 -8.83 -15.47 -14.48
N ILE A 54 -7.95 -14.53 -14.15
CA ILE A 54 -6.88 -14.07 -15.05
C ILE A 54 -5.55 -14.73 -14.65
N LEU A 55 -5.24 -14.75 -13.36
CA LEU A 55 -3.97 -15.28 -12.86
C LEU A 55 -3.82 -16.79 -13.03
N GLN A 56 -4.93 -17.54 -13.02
CA GLN A 56 -4.92 -19.00 -13.24
C GLN A 56 -4.82 -19.37 -14.72
N ASN A 57 -5.11 -18.45 -15.64
CA ASN A 57 -5.05 -18.68 -17.08
C ASN A 57 -3.63 -18.58 -17.67
N GLY A 58 -2.67 -18.01 -16.93
CA GLY A 58 -1.29 -17.83 -17.40
C GLY A 58 -0.46 -19.12 -17.53
N ASN A 59 -0.98 -20.26 -17.06
CA ASN A 59 -0.30 -21.57 -17.09
C ASN A 59 -0.87 -22.52 -18.17
N LYS A 60 -1.72 -22.03 -19.08
CA LYS A 60 -2.19 -22.84 -20.21
C LYS A 60 -1.12 -22.82 -21.30
N ASP A 61 -0.22 -23.80 -21.23
CA ASP A 61 0.56 -24.20 -22.39
C ASP A 61 -0.36 -24.58 -23.55
N ILE A 62 0.18 -24.32 -24.73
CA ILE A 62 -0.34 -24.58 -26.07
C ILE A 62 -1.02 -25.95 -26.15
N GLY A 63 -2.33 -25.98 -26.45
CA GLY A 63 -2.98 -27.18 -26.96
C GLY A 63 -4.13 -27.77 -26.14
N VAL A 64 -5.13 -26.97 -25.74
CA VAL A 64 -6.51 -27.46 -25.59
C VAL A 64 -7.45 -26.30 -25.92
N ILE A 65 -8.04 -26.32 -27.12
CA ILE A 65 -9.07 -25.36 -27.59
C ILE A 65 -10.42 -25.71 -26.93
N ASP A 66 -10.42 -26.03 -25.64
CA ASP A 66 -11.62 -26.51 -24.96
C ASP A 66 -11.55 -26.13 -23.47
N ARG A 67 -12.60 -25.46 -22.98
CA ARG A 67 -12.73 -24.82 -21.65
C ARG A 67 -12.26 -23.36 -21.52
N LEU A 68 -12.75 -22.49 -22.40
CA LEU A 68 -13.06 -21.10 -22.04
C LEU A 68 -14.53 -20.90 -21.61
N ASP A 69 -15.37 -21.94 -21.69
CA ASP A 69 -16.83 -21.82 -21.58
C ASP A 69 -17.42 -21.75 -20.17
N GLU A 70 -16.63 -21.73 -19.09
CA GLU A 70 -17.20 -21.48 -17.75
C GLU A 70 -16.39 -20.48 -16.90
N VAL A 71 -15.65 -19.56 -17.51
CA VAL A 71 -15.33 -18.33 -16.79
C VAL A 71 -16.63 -17.54 -16.71
N ASN A 72 -17.34 -17.65 -15.58
CA ASN A 72 -18.55 -16.88 -15.32
C ASN A 72 -18.28 -15.41 -15.73
N PRO A 73 -18.97 -14.88 -16.77
CA PRO A 73 -18.64 -13.59 -17.39
C PRO A 73 -18.68 -12.43 -16.39
N LEU A 74 -19.43 -12.60 -15.30
CA LEU A 74 -19.49 -11.66 -14.18
C LEU A 74 -18.18 -11.63 -13.38
N LYS A 75 -17.48 -12.77 -13.22
CA LYS A 75 -16.19 -12.82 -12.52
C LYS A 75 -15.10 -12.11 -13.32
N LEU A 76 -15.05 -12.31 -14.63
CA LEU A 76 -14.10 -11.61 -15.50
C LEU A 76 -14.37 -10.10 -15.50
N THR A 77 -15.64 -9.71 -15.67
CA THR A 77 -16.03 -8.29 -15.66
C THR A 77 -15.65 -7.62 -14.35
N ARG A 78 -15.90 -8.26 -13.20
CA ARG A 78 -15.46 -7.75 -11.90
C ARG A 78 -13.94 -7.63 -11.77
N ALA A 79 -13.17 -8.55 -12.35
CA ALA A 79 -11.72 -8.49 -12.37
C ALA A 79 -11.21 -7.31 -13.23
N VAL A 80 -11.83 -7.09 -14.39
CA VAL A 80 -11.52 -5.98 -15.28
C VAL A 80 -11.84 -4.64 -14.61
N GLU A 81 -13.04 -4.47 -14.06
CA GLU A 81 -13.45 -3.27 -13.33
C GLU A 81 -12.51 -2.97 -12.16
N PHE A 82 -12.17 -4.00 -11.37
CA PHE A 82 -11.23 -3.87 -10.27
C PHE A 82 -9.86 -3.38 -10.77
N MET A 83 -9.35 -3.94 -11.86
CA MET A 83 -8.07 -3.51 -12.44
C MET A 83 -8.15 -2.10 -13.03
N ALA A 84 -9.26 -1.73 -13.66
CA ALA A 84 -9.47 -0.38 -14.19
C ALA A 84 -9.49 0.66 -13.06
N GLY A 85 -10.22 0.38 -11.97
CA GLY A 85 -10.22 1.22 -10.78
C GLY A 85 -8.83 1.33 -10.13
N ARG A 86 -8.07 0.23 -10.06
CA ARG A 86 -6.68 0.25 -9.54
C ARG A 86 -5.73 1.04 -10.44
N PHE A 87 -5.87 0.91 -11.76
CA PHE A 87 -5.09 1.68 -12.73
C PHE A 87 -5.37 3.18 -12.58
N ALA A 88 -6.64 3.59 -12.65
CA ALA A 88 -7.06 4.98 -12.50
C ALA A 88 -6.60 5.58 -11.16
N ALA A 89 -6.79 4.83 -10.06
CA ALA A 89 -6.36 5.27 -8.73
C ALA A 89 -4.86 5.57 -8.68
N LYS A 90 -4.01 4.68 -9.20
CA LYS A 90 -2.56 4.89 -9.14
C LYS A 90 -2.09 6.00 -10.08
N GLU A 91 -2.71 6.16 -11.26
CA GLU A 91 -2.48 7.32 -12.14
C GLU A 91 -2.84 8.64 -11.46
N ALA A 92 -4.01 8.71 -10.83
CA ALA A 92 -4.43 9.88 -10.06
C ALA A 92 -3.43 10.19 -8.92
N VAL A 93 -2.92 9.18 -8.24
CA VAL A 93 -1.88 9.34 -7.21
C VAL A 93 -0.57 9.87 -7.79
N MET A 94 -0.10 9.35 -8.93
CA MET A 94 1.13 9.85 -9.57
C MET A 94 0.99 11.32 -9.97
N LYS A 95 -0.18 11.72 -10.49
CA LYS A 95 -0.49 13.11 -10.84
C LYS A 95 -0.54 14.03 -9.62
N ALA A 96 -1.00 13.53 -8.46
CA ALA A 96 -0.98 14.28 -7.21
C ALA A 96 0.42 14.44 -6.60
N HIS A 97 1.41 13.66 -7.06
CA HIS A 97 2.79 13.66 -6.55
C HIS A 97 3.84 13.82 -7.67
N PRO A 98 3.81 14.92 -8.46
CA PRO A 98 4.66 15.07 -9.64
C PRO A 98 6.16 15.13 -9.33
N GLY A 99 6.56 15.50 -8.10
CA GLY A 99 7.96 15.52 -7.66
C GLY A 99 8.52 14.15 -7.26
N LEU A 100 7.68 13.13 -7.20
CA LEU A 100 8.09 11.77 -6.89
C LEU A 100 8.10 10.97 -8.19
N PHE A 101 9.27 10.52 -8.66
CA PHE A 101 9.39 9.59 -9.79
C PHE A 101 8.83 8.21 -9.42
N LEU A 102 7.51 8.11 -9.36
CA LEU A 102 6.80 6.94 -8.90
C LEU A 102 6.62 5.92 -10.03
N THR A 103 6.66 4.65 -9.65
CA THR A 103 6.09 3.57 -10.44
C THR A 103 4.86 3.04 -9.71
N PHE A 104 3.99 2.33 -10.42
CA PHE A 104 2.81 1.69 -9.81
C PHE A 104 3.14 0.79 -8.60
N GLN A 105 4.34 0.20 -8.61
CA GLN A 105 4.86 -0.67 -7.55
C GLN A 105 5.22 0.07 -6.25
N ARG A 106 5.24 1.42 -6.28
CA ARG A 106 5.49 2.26 -5.11
C ARG A 106 4.21 2.82 -4.47
N ILE A 107 3.05 2.43 -5.01
CA ILE A 107 1.75 2.91 -4.56
C ILE A 107 0.92 1.70 -4.14
N ILE A 108 0.32 1.74 -2.95
CA ILE A 108 -0.59 0.72 -2.45
C ILE A 108 -1.94 1.37 -2.15
N ILE A 109 -3.04 0.81 -2.68
CA ILE A 109 -4.39 1.32 -2.41
C ILE A 109 -5.08 0.49 -1.31
N LEU A 110 -5.29 1.12 -0.17
CA LEU A 110 -5.84 0.55 1.05
C LEU A 110 -7.34 0.88 1.18
N ARG A 111 -8.12 -0.03 1.75
CA ARG A 111 -9.58 0.11 1.98
C ARG A 111 -9.94 0.41 3.44
N ASP A 112 -8.97 0.58 4.33
CA ASP A 112 -9.20 0.56 5.77
C ASP A 112 -8.54 1.75 6.51
N ILE A 113 -9.29 2.30 7.47
CA ILE A 113 -8.90 3.32 8.47
C ILE A 113 -7.99 2.73 9.55
N GLY A 114 -7.90 1.40 9.71
CA GLY A 114 -6.99 0.76 10.66
C GLY A 114 -5.53 1.24 10.60
N TYR A 115 -5.12 1.87 9.48
CA TYR A 115 -3.82 2.50 9.30
C TYR A 115 -3.67 3.92 9.86
N LEU A 116 -4.73 4.67 10.13
CA LEU A 116 -4.60 5.94 10.86
C LEU A 116 -4.01 5.67 12.26
N HIS A 117 -4.45 4.59 12.92
CA HIS A 117 -3.89 4.13 14.19
C HIS A 117 -2.43 3.65 14.09
N GLU A 118 -2.01 3.07 12.96
CA GLU A 118 -0.63 2.60 12.78
C GLU A 118 0.33 3.73 12.36
N ALA A 119 -0.14 4.69 11.55
CA ALA A 119 0.58 5.91 11.24
C ALA A 119 0.70 6.85 12.45
N GLN A 120 -0.27 6.83 13.37
CA GLN A 120 -0.17 7.48 14.69
C GLN A 120 0.86 6.77 15.58
N ARG A 121 0.81 5.42 15.70
CA ARG A 121 1.80 4.65 16.50
C ARG A 121 3.24 4.77 16.03
N THR A 122 3.48 4.86 14.72
CA THR A 122 4.85 5.02 14.20
C THR A 122 5.42 6.41 14.53
N ARG A 123 4.57 7.41 14.77
CA ARG A 123 5.00 8.74 15.27
C ARG A 123 5.27 8.72 16.77
N GLU A 124 4.50 7.96 17.54
CA GLU A 124 4.65 7.85 19.01
C GLU A 124 5.88 7.03 19.44
N ILE A 125 6.35 6.09 18.61
CA ILE A 125 7.56 5.28 18.90
C ILE A 125 8.87 6.02 18.50
N GLY A 126 8.77 7.19 17.86
CA GLY A 126 9.91 8.04 17.49
C GLY A 126 10.43 8.96 18.59
N GLU A 127 9.76 9.03 19.75
CA GLU A 127 10.17 9.85 20.90
C GLU A 127 10.37 8.98 22.15
N GLN A 128 11.39 8.11 22.13
CA GLN A 128 12.04 7.67 23.37
C GLN A 128 13.56 7.78 23.20
N PRO A 129 14.26 8.58 24.05
CA PRO A 129 15.71 8.65 24.01
C PRO A 129 16.31 7.29 24.37
N ALA A 130 17.21 6.84 23.52
CA ALA A 130 17.99 5.63 23.70
C ALA A 130 19.00 5.79 24.85
N THR A 131 18.54 5.64 26.08
CA THR A 131 19.38 5.44 27.27
C THR A 131 18.60 4.56 28.23
N GLU A 132 19.15 3.38 28.58
CA GLU A 132 18.84 2.51 29.74
C GLU A 132 18.67 1.00 29.47
N LYS A 133 18.82 0.49 28.23
CA LYS A 133 18.79 -0.97 27.97
C LYS A 133 20.11 -1.61 27.52
N ALA A 134 21.24 -0.99 27.83
CA ALA A 134 22.56 -1.53 27.50
C ALA A 134 23.33 -2.11 28.70
N GLU A 135 22.89 -1.93 29.95
CA GLU A 135 23.67 -2.33 31.13
C GLU A 135 23.25 -3.65 31.80
N GLU A 136 22.14 -4.27 31.41
CA GLU A 136 21.66 -5.49 32.10
C GLU A 136 22.12 -6.81 31.45
N LEU A 137 22.84 -6.77 30.31
CA LEU A 137 23.31 -7.97 29.61
C LEU A 137 24.77 -8.36 29.87
N ALA A 138 25.48 -7.64 30.74
CA ALA A 138 26.92 -7.84 30.98
C ALA A 138 27.28 -8.60 32.26
N ALA A 139 26.30 -9.03 33.06
CA ALA A 139 26.56 -9.67 34.35
C ALA A 139 25.90 -11.04 34.46
N GLU A 140 26.42 -12.04 33.73
CA GLU A 140 26.48 -13.43 34.20
C GLU A 140 27.27 -14.29 33.19
N LEU A 141 28.59 -14.27 33.34
CA LEU A 141 29.48 -15.34 32.88
C LEU A 141 30.31 -15.76 34.08
N ASN A 142 30.19 -17.03 34.50
CA ASN A 142 31.38 -17.88 34.71
C ASN A 142 31.06 -19.36 34.98
N PRO A 143 32.07 -20.28 34.86
CA PRO A 143 31.95 -21.52 34.11
C PRO A 143 32.37 -22.77 34.91
N GLY A 144 32.32 -23.94 34.25
CA GLY A 144 32.93 -25.20 34.70
C GLY A 144 31.91 -26.26 35.13
N ASP A 145 32.08 -27.55 34.85
CA ASP A 145 33.10 -28.28 34.12
C ASP A 145 32.55 -29.69 33.78
N ALA A 146 33.10 -30.28 32.70
CA ALA A 146 33.14 -31.67 32.25
C ALA A 146 32.05 -32.70 32.66
N THR A 147 31.47 -33.40 31.67
CA THR A 147 31.90 -34.77 31.25
C THR A 147 30.95 -35.42 30.21
N ALA A 148 31.58 -35.98 29.17
CA ALA A 148 31.31 -37.27 28.54
C ALA A 148 30.06 -37.52 27.62
N THR A 149 30.42 -37.79 26.35
CA THR A 149 29.95 -38.89 25.47
C THR A 149 29.03 -38.54 24.30
N ALA A 150 29.53 -38.91 23.12
CA ALA A 150 28.99 -38.77 21.78
C ALA A 150 27.68 -39.54 21.53
N THR A 151 26.87 -39.08 20.56
CA THR A 151 26.57 -39.78 19.28
C THR A 151 25.26 -39.27 18.64
N THR A 152 25.42 -38.48 17.56
CA THR A 152 24.76 -38.60 16.24
C THR A 152 23.22 -38.68 16.12
N THR A 153 22.62 -37.53 15.77
CA THR A 153 21.84 -37.28 14.52
C THR A 153 20.32 -37.56 14.41
N THR A 154 19.62 -36.46 14.05
CA THR A 154 18.29 -36.29 13.41
C THR A 154 17.04 -36.42 14.27
N THR A 155 16.30 -35.32 14.43
CA THR A 155 14.91 -35.11 13.96
C THR A 155 14.43 -33.70 14.36
N ILE A 156 14.09 -32.86 13.38
CA ILE A 156 13.46 -31.55 13.61
C ILE A 156 11.94 -31.76 13.69
N THR A 157 11.38 -31.63 14.88
CA THR A 157 9.93 -31.53 15.13
C THR A 157 9.55 -30.16 15.70
N ARG A 158 8.62 -29.53 14.99
CA ARG A 158 7.54 -28.62 15.41
C ARG A 158 7.53 -28.09 16.87
N ALA A 159 7.48 -26.76 17.01
CA ALA A 159 6.86 -26.02 18.13
C ALA A 159 5.99 -24.91 17.51
N GLU A 160 4.69 -25.12 17.35
CA GLU A 160 3.61 -24.81 18.29
C GLU A 160 3.39 -23.31 18.52
N SER A 161 2.26 -22.87 17.97
CA SER A 161 1.67 -21.54 17.97
C SER A 161 1.22 -21.11 19.37
N SER A 162 1.61 -19.91 19.79
CA SER A 162 0.99 -19.21 20.93
C SER A 162 -0.40 -18.67 20.56
N PRO A 163 -1.45 -18.94 21.37
CA PRO A 163 -2.81 -18.48 21.14
C PRO A 163 -3.14 -17.29 22.05
N ASN A 164 -2.94 -16.06 21.59
CA ASN A 164 -3.76 -14.91 21.97
C ASN A 164 -3.29 -13.64 21.23
N ALA A 165 -3.71 -13.51 19.98
CA ALA A 165 -3.90 -12.20 19.39
C ALA A 165 -5.40 -12.10 19.14
N GLU A 166 -6.11 -11.48 20.07
CA GLU A 166 -7.54 -11.22 19.96
C GLU A 166 -7.82 -10.55 18.61
N GLN A 167 -8.46 -11.33 17.74
CA GLN A 167 -8.83 -10.91 16.41
C GLN A 167 -9.97 -9.91 16.52
N TRP A 168 -9.64 -8.62 16.48
CA TRP A 168 -10.62 -7.53 16.43
C TRP A 168 -11.61 -7.75 15.29
N THR A 169 -12.86 -8.12 15.61
CA THR A 169 -13.98 -8.31 14.67
C THR A 169 -14.80 -7.03 14.53
N GLY A 170 -14.11 -5.91 14.30
CA GLY A 170 -14.72 -4.61 14.10
C GLY A 170 -15.74 -4.59 12.95
N PRO A 171 -16.70 -3.66 12.98
CA PRO A 171 -17.75 -3.57 11.97
C PRO A 171 -17.12 -3.45 10.57
N LYS A 172 -17.57 -4.30 9.63
CA LYS A 172 -17.14 -4.24 8.23
C LYS A 172 -17.44 -2.84 7.69
N THR A 173 -16.40 -2.04 7.50
CA THR A 173 -16.45 -0.64 7.08
C THR A 173 -16.87 -0.50 5.62
N GLN A 174 -18.15 -0.68 5.34
CA GLN A 174 -18.77 -0.13 4.13
C GLN A 174 -18.83 1.40 4.29
N GLY A 175 -17.73 2.11 4.03
CA GLY A 175 -17.72 3.58 4.07
C GLY A 175 -16.39 4.28 4.35
N ALA A 176 -15.32 3.55 4.71
CA ALA A 176 -14.01 4.17 4.89
C ALA A 176 -13.44 4.68 3.55
N PRO A 177 -12.88 5.91 3.50
CA PRO A 177 -12.26 6.44 2.29
C PRO A 177 -11.05 5.59 1.90
N LEU A 178 -10.81 5.42 0.59
CA LEU A 178 -9.61 4.72 0.16
C LEU A 178 -8.39 5.59 0.46
N MET A 179 -7.30 4.94 0.87
CA MET A 179 -6.04 5.62 1.11
C MET A 179 -4.96 5.07 0.18
N ALA A 180 -4.16 5.96 -0.38
CA ALA A 180 -2.94 5.60 -1.06
C ALA A 180 -1.75 5.72 -0.11
N LYS A 181 -1.01 4.63 0.07
CA LYS A 181 0.31 4.63 0.71
C LYS A 181 1.36 4.73 -0.39
N VAL A 182 2.13 5.81 -0.38
CA VAL A 182 3.07 6.20 -1.45
C VAL A 182 4.48 6.19 -0.91
N PHE A 183 5.34 5.37 -1.50
CA PHE A 183 6.74 5.28 -1.08
C PHE A 183 7.62 6.16 -1.97
N GLY A 184 8.15 7.25 -1.42
CA GLY A 184 9.25 8.01 -2.04
C GLY A 184 10.54 7.18 -2.17
N PRO A 185 11.59 7.66 -2.85
CA PRO A 185 12.78 6.88 -3.24
C PRO A 185 13.38 5.98 -2.17
N SER A 186 13.53 6.48 -0.92
CA SER A 186 14.12 5.75 0.21
C SER A 186 13.22 4.69 0.85
N ARG A 187 11.91 4.67 0.55
CA ARG A 187 10.88 3.78 1.13
C ARG A 187 10.70 3.82 2.66
N GLN A 188 11.48 4.62 3.39
CA GLN A 188 11.45 4.66 4.86
C GLN A 188 10.17 5.34 5.37
N ASP A 189 9.84 6.52 4.84
CA ASP A 189 8.65 7.28 5.25
C ASP A 189 7.61 7.33 4.13
N PRO A 190 6.54 6.52 4.22
CA PRO A 190 5.47 6.57 3.25
C PRO A 190 4.62 7.84 3.43
N LEU A 191 4.28 8.48 2.32
CA LEU A 191 3.24 9.50 2.28
C LEU A 191 1.88 8.84 2.17
N TYR A 192 0.87 9.49 2.74
CA TYR A 192 -0.51 9.05 2.66
C TYR A 192 -1.35 10.09 1.93
N ALA A 193 -2.19 9.64 1.02
CA ALA A 193 -3.13 10.47 0.29
C ALA A 193 -4.51 9.83 0.30
N THR A 194 -5.55 10.66 0.24
CA THR A 194 -6.92 10.17 0.12
C THR A 194 -7.24 9.92 -1.35
N VAL A 195 -7.96 8.84 -1.63
CA VAL A 195 -8.37 8.46 -2.98
C VAL A 195 -9.86 8.14 -2.98
N SER A 196 -10.55 8.62 -4.00
CA SER A 196 -11.89 8.18 -4.35
C SER A 196 -11.83 7.47 -5.70
N VAL A 197 -12.53 6.34 -5.83
CA VAL A 197 -12.65 5.59 -7.07
C VAL A 197 -14.13 5.32 -7.31
N SER A 198 -14.59 5.65 -8.52
CA SER A 198 -15.93 5.34 -9.00
C SER A 198 -15.83 4.58 -10.32
N HIS A 199 -16.90 3.86 -10.67
CA HIS A 199 -17.03 3.13 -11.92
C HIS A 199 -18.42 3.42 -12.48
N ASP A 200 -18.50 3.53 -13.80
CA ASP A 200 -19.73 3.38 -14.56
C ASP A 200 -19.60 2.12 -15.46
N THR A 201 -20.38 2.02 -16.54
CA THR A 201 -20.32 0.87 -17.46
C THR A 201 -19.06 0.85 -18.32
N ASP A 202 -18.47 2.00 -18.60
CA ASP A 202 -17.47 2.17 -19.67
C ASP A 202 -16.11 2.64 -19.11
N TYR A 203 -16.12 3.30 -17.96
CA TYR A 203 -15.01 3.99 -17.35
C TYR A 203 -14.89 3.73 -15.85
N ALA A 204 -13.65 3.67 -15.39
CA ALA A 204 -13.29 3.87 -14.00
C ALA A 204 -12.68 5.27 -13.84
N THR A 205 -13.13 6.02 -12.85
CA THR A 205 -12.59 7.35 -12.53
C THR A 205 -11.96 7.35 -11.16
N ALA A 206 -10.87 8.08 -10.98
CA ALA A 206 -10.27 8.27 -9.67
C ALA A 206 -9.83 9.72 -9.44
N VAL A 207 -9.96 10.15 -8.19
CA VAL A 207 -9.45 11.43 -7.70
C VAL A 207 -8.60 11.18 -6.47
N CYS A 208 -7.40 11.74 -6.46
CA CYS A 208 -6.47 11.69 -5.35
C CYS A 208 -6.23 13.10 -4.82
N VAL A 209 -6.30 13.26 -3.50
CA VAL A 209 -5.91 14.50 -2.80
C VAL A 209 -4.76 14.19 -1.86
N ALA A 210 -3.63 14.86 -2.09
CA ALA A 210 -2.39 14.69 -1.35
C ALA A 210 -1.97 16.01 -0.71
N VAL A 211 -1.36 15.95 0.48
CA VAL A 211 -0.76 17.13 1.11
C VAL A 211 0.53 17.47 0.38
N ASP A 212 0.68 18.73 0.00
CA ASP A 212 1.95 19.25 -0.50
C ASP A 212 2.79 19.74 0.68
N ALA A 213 3.74 18.89 1.10
CA ALA A 213 4.62 19.19 2.22
C ALA A 213 5.52 20.42 1.97
N GLU A 214 5.84 20.75 0.72
CA GLU A 214 6.64 21.93 0.38
C GLU A 214 5.81 23.21 0.51
N ALA A 215 4.60 23.21 -0.07
CA ALA A 215 3.66 24.32 0.09
C ALA A 215 3.30 24.54 1.57
N LEU A 216 3.05 23.46 2.31
CA LEU A 216 2.74 23.52 3.75
C LEU A 216 3.91 24.12 4.55
N ARG A 217 5.15 23.69 4.29
CA ARG A 217 6.35 24.28 4.92
C ARG A 217 6.51 25.76 4.58
N SER A 218 6.24 26.17 3.34
CA SER A 218 6.28 27.57 2.94
C SER A 218 5.21 28.43 3.63
N ILE A 219 4.03 27.88 3.91
CA ILE A 219 2.97 28.58 4.65
C ILE A 219 3.40 28.78 6.10
N PHE A 220 3.89 27.72 6.75
CA PHE A 220 4.32 27.81 8.16
C PHE A 220 5.56 28.69 8.36
N SER A 221 6.49 28.71 7.41
CA SER A 221 7.64 29.63 7.47
C SER A 221 7.26 31.10 7.22
N TYR A 222 6.21 31.35 6.44
CA TYR A 222 5.70 32.71 6.22
C TYR A 222 5.00 33.25 7.47
N SER A 223 4.24 32.41 8.20
CA SER A 223 3.55 32.81 9.43
C SER A 223 4.53 33.24 10.54
N SER A 224 5.59 32.47 10.78
CA SER A 224 6.59 32.80 11.81
C SER A 224 7.36 34.10 11.50
N HIS A 225 7.47 34.46 10.22
CA HIS A 225 8.10 35.70 9.79
C HIS A 225 7.18 36.94 9.98
N LEU A 226 5.86 36.75 10.04
CA LEU A 226 4.92 37.81 10.38
C LEU A 226 4.84 38.04 11.89
N ASP A 227 4.85 36.97 12.68
CA ASP A 227 4.81 37.04 14.14
C ASP A 227 6.06 37.75 14.72
N SER A 228 7.24 37.52 14.12
CA SER A 228 8.49 38.17 14.53
C SER A 228 8.60 39.66 14.15
N LYS A 229 7.79 40.14 13.20
CA LYS A 229 7.72 41.57 12.83
C LYS A 229 6.70 42.35 13.65
N GLY A 230 5.66 41.71 14.18
CA GLY A 230 4.70 42.33 15.10
C GLY A 230 5.26 42.57 16.51
N ALA A 231 6.30 41.82 16.92
CA ALA A 231 6.88 41.91 18.26
C ALA A 231 7.96 43.01 18.43
N ARG A 232 8.32 43.76 17.37
CA ARG A 232 9.37 44.82 17.43
C ARG A 232 8.81 46.25 17.29
N SER A 233 7.50 46.43 17.39
CA SER A 233 6.84 47.73 17.25
C SER A 233 6.02 48.17 18.47
N GLY A 234 6.35 47.66 19.66
CA GLY A 234 5.76 48.06 20.95
C GLY A 234 6.79 48.71 21.85
#